data_AF-A0AB36SX06-F1
#
_entry.id   AF-A0AB36SX06-F1
#
_cell.length_a   1.000
_cell.length_b   1.000
_cell.length_c   1.000
_cell.angle_alpha   90.00
_cell.angle_beta   90.00
_cell.angle_gamma   90.00
#
_symmetry.space_group_name_H-M   'P 1'
#
loop_
_entity.id
_entity.type
_entity.pdbx_description
1 polymer ?
#
loop_
_entity_poly.entity_id
_entity_poly.type
_entity_poly.pdbx_seq_one_letter_code
_entity_poly.pdbx_strand_id
1 'polypeptide(L)'
;MEKTKMIEVFRAKTLDGQVPQMNDYYRNVYSNVQYKNESEGSVSVLVPEDEVQARNEFNNKCIDLLKGLEKENSVLAHKLARWHNIRLR
;
A
#
# COMPACT_ATOMS: atom_id res chain seq x y z
N MET A 1 -17.06 5.62 19.67
CA MET A 1 -15.84 5.61 18.84
C MET A 1 -15.58 4.16 18.49
N GLU A 2 -15.90 3.77 17.25
CA GLU A 2 -15.61 2.41 16.77
C GLU A 2 -14.11 2.19 16.85
N LYS A 3 -13.69 1.04 17.41
CA LYS A 3 -12.28 0.69 17.47
C LYS A 3 -11.84 0.39 16.04
N THR A 4 -11.10 1.32 15.42
CA THR A 4 -10.50 1.10 14.12
C THR A 4 -9.57 -0.11 14.21
N LYS A 5 -9.88 -1.16 13.43
CA LYS A 5 -9.08 -2.39 13.42
C LYS A 5 -7.77 -2.10 12.72
N MET A 6 -6.67 -2.43 13.39
CA MET A 6 -5.32 -2.27 12.86
C MET A 6 -4.85 -3.57 12.24
N ILE A 7 -4.29 -3.51 11.03
CA ILE A 7 -3.76 -4.67 10.31
C ILE A 7 -2.28 -4.48 10.00
N GLU A 8 -1.55 -5.60 9.94
CA GLU A 8 -0.14 -5.63 9.57
C GLU A 8 0.02 -5.56 8.04
N VAL A 9 0.72 -4.53 7.57
CA VAL A 9 1.02 -4.33 6.14
C VAL A 9 2.49 -4.58 5.80
N PHE A 10 3.34 -4.68 6.81
CA PHE A 10 4.76 -4.96 6.65
C PHE A 10 5.31 -5.62 7.91
N ARG A 11 6.20 -6.60 7.73
CA ARG A 11 7.00 -7.18 8.79
C ARG A 11 8.37 -7.53 8.24
N ALA A 12 9.41 -7.06 8.92
CA ALA A 12 10.79 -7.40 8.58
C ALA A 12 11.58 -7.76 9.84
N LYS A 13 12.38 -8.82 9.75
CA LYS A 13 13.35 -9.17 10.79
C LYS A 13 14.61 -8.36 10.57
N THR A 14 14.99 -7.57 11.56
CA THR A 14 16.17 -6.70 11.51
C THR A 14 17.21 -7.25 12.48
N LEU A 15 18.49 -7.25 12.08
CA LEU A 15 19.58 -7.74 12.93
C LEU A 15 19.72 -6.90 14.20
N ASP A 16 19.42 -5.60 14.11
CA ASP A 16 19.59 -4.63 15.20
C ASP A 16 18.27 -4.17 15.85
N GLY A 17 17.12 -4.74 15.45
CA GLY A 17 15.81 -4.29 15.93
C GLY A 17 15.40 -2.87 15.48
N GLN A 18 16.20 -2.23 14.62
CA GLN A 18 15.93 -0.87 14.15
C GLN A 18 14.97 -0.88 12.97
N VAL A 19 13.98 0.01 13.02
CA VAL A 19 13.08 0.29 11.89
C VAL A 19 13.93 0.81 10.72
N PRO A 20 13.91 0.16 9.53
CA PRO A 20 14.61 0.68 8.36
C PRO A 20 14.15 2.13 8.10
N GLN A 21 15.07 3.02 7.70
CA GLN A 21 14.77 4.44 7.37
C GLN A 21 13.73 4.64 6.23
N MET A 22 13.04 3.59 5.76
CA MET A 22 11.88 3.64 4.87
C MET A 22 10.58 4.20 5.52
N ASN A 23 10.70 4.90 6.65
CA ASN A 23 9.57 5.28 7.52
C ASN A 23 8.59 6.28 6.91
N ASP A 24 8.97 7.02 5.87
CA ASP A 24 8.11 8.07 5.29
C ASP A 24 7.06 7.52 4.32
N TYR A 25 7.30 6.36 3.69
CA TYR A 25 6.37 5.84 2.68
C TYR A 25 4.99 5.56 3.29
N TYR A 26 4.92 4.82 4.38
CA TYR A 26 3.64 4.45 5.00
C TYR A 26 2.94 5.66 5.61
N ARG A 27 3.69 6.63 6.16
CA ARG A 27 3.12 7.88 6.70
C ARG A 27 2.57 8.81 5.62
N ASN A 28 3.13 8.76 4.42
CA ASN A 28 2.61 9.50 3.26
C ASN A 28 1.34 8.85 2.68
N VAL A 29 1.09 7.58 2.98
CA VAL A 29 -0.02 6.80 2.41
C VAL A 29 -1.18 6.65 3.39
N TYR A 30 -0.89 6.49 4.68
CA TYR A 30 -1.87 6.20 5.72
C TYR A 30 -1.84 7.26 6.82
N SER A 31 -3.01 7.58 7.39
CA SER A 31 -3.13 8.65 8.38
C SER A 31 -2.59 8.25 9.76
N ASN A 32 -2.64 6.96 10.11
CA ASN A 32 -2.26 6.46 11.44
C ASN A 32 -1.38 5.21 11.35
N VAL A 33 -0.06 5.42 11.30
CA VAL A 33 0.93 4.34 11.20
C VAL A 33 1.52 4.02 12.58
N GLN A 34 1.38 2.77 13.02
CA GLN A 34 1.98 2.27 14.26
C GLN A 34 3.12 1.30 13.95
N TYR A 35 4.23 1.46 14.66
CA TYR A 35 5.38 0.57 14.56
C TYR A 35 5.44 -0.29 15.81
N LYS A 36 5.47 -1.61 15.65
CA LYS A 36 5.66 -2.55 16.75
C LYS A 36 6.99 -3.26 16.59
N ASN A 37 7.81 -3.16 17.61
CA ASN A 37 9.02 -3.96 17.75
C ASN A 37 8.67 -5.22 18.53
N GLU A 38 8.91 -6.38 17.93
CA GLU A 38 8.77 -7.67 18.58
C GLU A 38 10.11 -8.08 19.22
N SER A 39 10.02 -8.88 20.29
CA SER A 39 11.17 -9.32 21.08
C SER A 39 12.23 -10.11 20.29
N GLU A 40 11.91 -10.58 19.09
CA GLU A 40 12.82 -11.32 18.21
C GLU A 40 13.60 -10.44 17.20
N GLY A 41 13.55 -9.12 17.38
CA GLY A 41 14.18 -8.15 16.45
C GLY A 41 13.36 -7.88 15.18
N SER A 42 12.10 -8.32 15.17
CA SER A 42 11.17 -8.04 14.08
C SER A 42 10.48 -6.71 14.28
N VAL A 43 10.30 -5.96 13.19
CA VAL A 43 9.55 -4.71 13.16
C VAL A 43 8.32 -4.92 12.28
N SER A 44 7.14 -4.66 12.82
CA SER A 44 5.88 -4.65 12.07
C SER A 44 5.27 -3.26 11.97
N VAL A 45 4.65 -2.98 10.82
CA VAL A 45 3.93 -1.75 10.54
C VAL A 45 2.44 -2.07 10.53
N LEU A 46 1.71 -1.44 11.44
CA LEU A 46 0.27 -1.55 11.55
C LEU A 46 -0.39 -0.26 11.05
N VAL A 47 -1.43 -0.42 10.26
CA VAL A 47 -2.23 0.69 9.72
C VAL A 47 -3.73 0.36 9.84
N PRO A 48 -4.61 1.36 9.72
CA PRO A 48 -6.05 1.15 9.79
C PRO A 48 -6.55 0.28 8.63
N GLU A 49 -7.36 -0.73 8.94
CA GLU A 49 -7.90 -1.67 7.95
C GLU A 49 -8.81 -0.98 6.93
N ASP A 50 -9.60 -0.01 7.38
CA ASP A 50 -10.48 0.82 6.57
C ASP A 50 -9.70 1.62 5.52
N GLU A 51 -8.56 2.21 5.88
CA GLU A 51 -7.71 2.91 4.92
C GLU A 51 -7.09 1.97 3.89
N VAL A 52 -6.69 0.77 4.30
CA VAL A 52 -6.17 -0.25 3.37
C VAL A 52 -7.26 -0.71 2.40
N GLN A 53 -8.49 -0.94 2.90
CA GLN A 53 -9.64 -1.28 2.08
C GLN A 53 -9.96 -0.15 1.10
N ALA A 54 -10.08 1.10 1.57
CA ALA A 54 -10.36 2.25 0.74
C ALA A 54 -9.30 2.45 -0.34
N ARG A 55 -8.02 2.28 -0.01
CA ARG A 55 -6.91 2.34 -0.98
C ARG A 55 -7.01 1.24 -2.03
N ASN A 56 -7.32 0.01 -1.63
CA ASN A 56 -7.47 -1.10 -2.58
C ASN A 56 -8.66 -0.88 -3.52
N GLU A 57 -9.78 -0.40 -2.99
CA GLU A 57 -10.95 -0.03 -3.80
C GLU A 57 -10.64 1.08 -4.80
N PHE A 58 -9.92 2.12 -4.36
CA PHE A 58 -9.49 3.21 -5.23
C PHE A 58 -8.59 2.70 -6.36
N ASN A 59 -7.58 1.89 -6.02
CA ASN A 59 -6.68 1.29 -7.01
C ASN A 59 -7.44 0.41 -8.02
N ASN A 60 -8.41 -0.38 -7.56
CA ASN A 60 -9.24 -1.21 -8.45
C ASN A 60 -10.05 -0.34 -9.43
N LYS A 61 -10.65 0.76 -8.96
CA LYS A 61 -11.36 1.70 -9.83
C LYS A 61 -10.44 2.33 -10.89
N CYS A 62 -9.21 2.70 -10.51
CA CYS A 62 -8.22 3.19 -11.47
C CYS A 62 -7.83 2.13 -12.52
N ILE A 63 -7.67 0.88 -12.11
CA ILE A 63 -7.38 -0.25 -13.02
C ILE A 63 -8.55 -0.47 -13.98
N ASP A 64 -9.78 -0.46 -13.50
CA ASP A 64 -10.97 -0.65 -14.34
C ASP A 64 -11.13 0.47 -15.37
N LEU A 65 -10.83 1.72 -14.97
CA LEU A 65 -10.79 2.85 -15.90
C LEU A 65 -9.68 2.68 -16.96
N LEU A 66 -8.50 2.22 -16.56
CA LEU A 66 -7.41 1.92 -17.50
C LEU A 66 -7.78 0.81 -18.49
N LYS A 67 -8.49 -0.24 -18.05
CA LYS A 67 -9.01 -1.29 -18.95
C LYS A 67 -10.07 -0.75 -19.91
N GLY A 68 -10.88 0.21 -19.47
CA GLY A 68 -11.78 0.96 -20.34
C GLY A 68 -11.01 1.69 -21.44
N LEU A 69 -10.01 2.47 -21.05
CA LEU A 69 -9.13 3.19 -21.97
C LEU A 69 -8.34 2.27 -22.91
N GLU A 70 -7.97 1.07 -22.46
CA GLU A 70 -7.28 0.09 -23.30
C GLU A 70 -8.10 -0.33 -24.53
N LYS A 71 -9.43 -0.44 -24.37
CA LYS A 71 -10.36 -0.75 -25.47
C LYS A 71 -10.39 0.37 -26.53
N GLU A 72 -10.14 1.61 -26.12
CA GLU A 72 -10.11 2.77 -27.01
C GLU A 72 -8.72 2.98 -27.63
N ASN A 73 -7.66 2.87 -26.81
CA ASN A 73 -6.28 3.02 -27.25
C ASN A 73 -5.31 2.23 -26.37
N SER A 74 -5.02 0.99 -26.79
CA SER A 74 -4.16 0.07 -26.04
C SER A 74 -2.73 0.60 -25.80
N VAL A 75 -2.14 1.34 -26.75
CA VAL A 75 -0.76 1.84 -26.61
C VAL A 75 -0.67 2.90 -25.52
N LEU A 76 -1.59 3.86 -25.49
CA LEU A 76 -1.58 4.92 -24.48
C LEU A 76 -1.97 4.37 -23.10
N ALA A 77 -2.94 3.45 -23.04
CA ALA A 77 -3.33 2.79 -21.79
C ALA A 77 -2.16 2.03 -21.15
N HIS A 78 -1.40 1.25 -21.92
CA HIS A 78 -0.21 0.55 -21.43
C HIS A 78 0.91 1.50 -21.00
N LYS A 79 1.11 2.62 -21.70
CA LYS A 79 2.07 3.65 -21.27
C LYS A 79 1.68 4.28 -19.94
N LEU A 80 0.41 4.62 -19.77
CA LEU A 80 -0.11 5.20 -18.52
C LEU A 80 -0.01 4.20 -17.37
N ALA A 81 -0.39 2.93 -17.60
CA ALA A 81 -0.27 1.87 -16.61
C ALA A 81 1.19 1.67 -16.16
N ARG A 82 2.13 1.64 -17.12
CA ARG A 82 3.56 1.54 -16.82
C ARG A 82 4.06 2.71 -15.97
N TRP A 83 3.63 3.94 -16.26
CA TRP A 83 4.06 5.12 -15.51
C TRP A 83 3.63 5.07 -14.04
N HIS A 84 2.48 4.47 -13.77
CA HIS A 84 1.94 4.28 -12.42
C HIS A 84 2.25 2.90 -11.81
N ASN A 85 3.16 2.11 -12.39
CA ASN A 85 3.49 0.75 -11.95
C ASN A 85 2.28 -0.19 -11.84
N ILE A 86 1.25 0.02 -12.66
CA ILE A 86 0.06 -0.83 -12.75
C ILE A 86 0.30 -1.88 -13.84
N ARG A 87 -0.02 -3.15 -13.53
CA ARG A 87 -0.03 -4.24 -14.52
C ARG A 87 -1.44 -4.40 -15.08
N LEU A 88 -1.61 -4.01 -16.35
CA LEU A 88 -2.74 -4.45 -17.16
C LEU A 88 -2.43 -5.87 -17.67
N ARG A 89 -3.39 -6.79 -17.55
CA ARG A 89 -3.30 -8.18 -18.02
C ARG A 89 -4.30 -8.38 -19.13
#